data_AF-A0A336NCZ3-F1
#
_entry.id   AF-A0A336NCZ3-F1
#
_cell.length_a   1.000
_cell.length_b   1.000
_cell.length_c   1.000
_cell.angle_alpha   90.00
_cell.angle_beta   90.00
_cell.angle_gamma   90.00
#
_symmetry.space_group_name_H-M   'P 1'
#
loop_
_entity.id
_entity.type
_entity.pdbx_description
1 polymer ?
#
loop_
_entity_poly.entity_id
_entity_poly.type
_entity_poly.pdbx_seq_one_letter_code
_entity_poly.pdbx_strand_id
1 'polypeptide(L)' 'MAKHQPTEEKDPVRLDKWLWAARFYKTRTLAKEMIDGGKVHYNGQRTKLNK' A
#
# COMPACT_ATOMS: atom_id res chain seq x y z
N MET A 1 -17.20 -27.34 -18.05
CA MET A 1 -16.43 -27.29 -16.78
C MET A 1 -15.25 -26.35 -16.98
N ALA A 2 -15.41 -25.08 -16.63
CA ALA A 2 -14.36 -24.07 -16.80
C ALA A 2 -13.30 -24.27 -15.71
N LYS A 3 -12.08 -24.59 -16.14
CA LYS A 3 -10.92 -24.78 -15.29
C LYS A 3 -10.60 -23.43 -14.63
N HIS A 4 -10.61 -23.35 -13.30
CA HIS A 4 -10.01 -22.22 -12.60
C HIS A 4 -8.50 -22.30 -12.82
N GLN A 5 -7.98 -21.44 -13.70
CA GLN A 5 -6.56 -21.13 -13.76
C GLN A 5 -6.18 -20.54 -12.40
N PRO A 6 -5.04 -20.91 -11.79
CA PRO A 6 -4.51 -20.14 -10.67
C PRO A 6 -4.04 -18.81 -11.28
N THR A 7 -4.87 -17.78 -11.19
CA THR A 7 -4.40 -16.41 -11.30
C THR A 7 -3.36 -16.25 -10.21
N GLU A 8 -2.13 -15.91 -10.58
CA GLU A 8 -1.08 -15.52 -9.64
C GLU A 8 -1.57 -14.30 -8.84
N GLU A 9 -2.29 -14.56 -7.76
CA GLU A 9 -2.71 -13.56 -6.80
C GLU A 9 -1.46 -13.11 -6.05
N LYS A 10 -0.79 -12.10 -6.59
CA LYS A 10 0.26 -11.39 -5.85
C LYS A 10 -0.39 -10.79 -4.62
N ASP A 11 0.05 -11.24 -3.45
CA ASP A 11 -0.40 -10.67 -2.18
C ASP A 11 -0.30 -9.15 -2.23
N PRO A 12 -1.39 -8.42 -1.88
CA PRO A 12 -1.40 -6.97 -1.94
C PRO A 12 -0.32 -6.40 -1.00
N VAL A 13 0.62 -5.65 -1.58
CA VAL A 13 1.66 -4.97 -0.81
C VAL A 13 1.07 -3.75 -0.12
N ARG A 14 1.23 -3.68 1.21
CA ARG A 14 0.79 -2.49 1.97
C ARG A 14 1.47 -1.23 1.46
N LEU A 15 0.72 -0.14 1.39
CA LEU A 15 1.19 1.14 0.88
C LEU A 15 2.38 1.71 1.67
N ASP A 16 2.38 1.58 3.00
CA ASP A 16 3.51 2.01 3.87
C ASP A 16 4.81 1.27 3.54
N LYS A 17 4.70 -0.03 3.21
CA LYS A 17 5.83 -0.87 2.81
C LYS A 17 6.36 -0.46 1.44
N TRP A 18 5.46 -0.18 0.49
CA TRP A 18 5.82 0.26 -0.85
C TRP A 18 6.53 1.62 -0.83
N LEU A 19 6.00 2.60 -0.10
CA LEU A 19 6.58 3.94 -0.02
C LEU A 19 8.00 3.95 0.59
N TRP A 20 8.23 3.09 1.58
CA TRP A 20 9.55 2.89 2.16
C TRP A 20 10.51 2.21 1.17
N ALA A 21 10.07 1.14 0.50
CA ALA A 21 10.88 0.43 -0.50
C ALA A 21 11.27 1.35 -1.67
N ALA A 22 10.34 2.22 -2.10
CA ALA A 22 10.53 3.22 -3.14
C ALA A 22 11.31 4.46 -2.66
N ARG A 23 11.76 4.51 -1.40
CA ARG A 23 12.59 5.57 -0.81
C ARG A 23 11.95 6.96 -0.70
N PHE A 24 10.62 7.06 -0.72
CA PHE A 24 9.92 8.32 -0.39
C PHE A 24 10.06 8.70 1.09
N TYR A 25 10.13 7.70 1.98
CA TYR A 25 10.29 7.90 3.42
C TYR A 25 11.42 7.05 4.00
N LYS A 26 12.12 7.60 4.98
CA LYS A 26 13.29 6.94 5.62
C LYS A 26 12.90 5.69 6.41
N THR A 27 11.73 5.69 7.04
CA THR A 27 11.23 4.59 7.88
C THR A 27 9.79 4.24 7.53
N ARG A 28 9.39 2.99 7.80
CA ARG A 28 7.98 2.58 7.64
C ARG A 28 7.03 3.33 8.58
N THR A 29 7.45 3.65 9.80
CA THR A 29 6.63 4.40 10.76
C THR A 29 6.29 5.78 10.22
N LEU A 30 7.28 6.49 9.66
CA LEU A 30 7.05 7.79 9.03
C LEU A 30 6.08 7.68 7.85
N ALA A 31 6.22 6.66 7.00
CA ALA A 31 5.26 6.43 5.91
C ALA A 31 3.83 6.23 6.44
N LYS A 32 3.66 5.50 7.54
CA LYS A 32 2.34 5.32 8.19
C LYS A 32 1.77 6.64 8.71
N GLU A 33 2.56 7.43 9.43
CA GLU A 33 2.13 8.74 9.93
C GLU A 33 1.70 9.69 8.80
N MET A 34 2.39 9.65 7.66
CA MET A 34 2.07 10.47 6.49
C MET A 34 0.79 10.01 5.79
N ILE A 35 0.52 8.71 5.77
CA ILE A 35 -0.76 8.16 5.29
C ILE A 35 -1.91 8.59 6.21
N ASP A 36 -1.75 8.39 7.53
CA ASP A 36 -2.79 8.71 8.52
C ASP A 36 -3.10 10.21 8.57
N GLY A 37 -2.04 11.03 8.54
CA GLY A 37 -2.10 12.48 8.43
C GLY A 37 -2.69 13.00 7.12
N GLY A 38 -3.09 12.12 6.19
CA GLY A 38 -3.75 12.50 4.93
C GLY A 38 -2.83 13.17 3.91
N LYS A 39 -1.51 13.04 4.06
CA LYS A 39 -0.53 13.60 3.12
C LYS A 39 -0.28 12.68 1.92
N VAL A 40 -0.69 11.41 2.02
CA VAL A 40 -0.64 10.44 0.92
C VAL A 40 -2.05 10.20 0.40
N HIS A 41 -2.22 10.37 -0.92
CA HIS A 41 -3.46 10.07 -1.63
C HIS A 41 -3.21 8.95 -2.61
N TYR A 42 -4.18 8.03 -2.72
CA TYR A 42 -4.18 6.97 -3.71
C TYR A 42 -5.40 7.16 -4.60
N ASN A 43 -5.19 7.28 -5.91
CA ASN A 43 -6.24 7.62 -6.88
C ASN A 43 -7.06 8.87 -6.49
N GLY A 44 -6.40 9.87 -5.93
CA GLY A 44 -7.04 11.13 -5.51
C GLY A 44 -7.84 11.05 -4.19
N GLN A 45 -7.86 9.91 -3.51
CA GLN A 45 -8.56 9.75 -2.23
C GLN A 45 -7.60 9.53 -1.07
N ARG A 46 -8.00 9.97 0.14
CA ARG A 46 -7.27 9.64 1.37
C ARG A 46 -7.34 8.13 1.59
N THR A 47 -6.18 7.52 1.75
CA THR A 47 -6.03 6.10 2.01
C THR A 47 -6.01 5.88 3.52
N LYS A 48 -6.82 4.95 4.02
CA LYS A 48 -6.69 4.47 5.40
C LYS A 48 -5.67 3.35 5.45
N LEU A 49 -4.87 3.33 6.51
CA LEU A 49 -4.07 2.15 6.82
C LEU A 49 -5.01 0.98 7.07
N ASN A 50 -4.90 -0.08 6.27
CA ASN A 50 -5.53 -1.34 6.63
C ASN A 50 -4.79 -1.90 7.86
N LYS A 51 -5.54 -2.37 8.85
CA LYS A 51 -4.99 -2.89 10.10
C LYS A 51 -4.18 -4.14 9.81
#